data_AF-A0A816T1Z1-F1
#
_entry.id   AF-A0A816T1Z1-F1
#
_cell.length_a   1.000
_cell.length_b   1.000
_cell.length_c   1.000
_cell.angle_alpha   90.00
_cell.angle_beta   90.00
_cell.angle_gamma   90.00
#
_symmetry.space_group_name_H-M   'P 1'
#
loop_
_entity.id
_entity.type
_entity.pdbx_description
1 polymer ?
#
loop_
_entity_poly.entity_id
_entity_poly.type
_entity_poly.pdbx_seq_one_letter_code
_entity_poly.pdbx_strand_id
1 'polypeptide(L)'
;MFINDVYEILSDPVQRMVYDEIHGYAVTATNPFLDDSSPKDHVFVDEFACIGCKNCANVAPDIFEIEEDFGRARACNQRGNPDLLQQAVETCPVDCIYQTSAAQLSLLEDEMRRVERVNVALMLSGMGSGAVDVFRMARSRWEKRQAKVLNQARSRMMKRKSTDEEPSYWDNLWGKDNQYQKSEEEVQERAQRAAAAARRWREYSRRGVDKRPTFKLPDSSSSSRGDN
;
A
#
# COMPACT_ATOMS: atom_id res chain seq x y z
N MET A 1 -9.99 -19.84 -3.53
CA MET A 1 -9.11 -19.95 -2.35
C MET A 1 -8.68 -18.57 -1.85
N PHE A 2 -7.98 -17.77 -2.67
CA PHE A 2 -7.55 -16.41 -2.30
C PHE A 2 -8.63 -15.46 -1.71
N ILE A 3 -9.84 -15.48 -2.27
CA ILE A 3 -10.96 -14.65 -1.75
C ILE A 3 -11.33 -15.04 -0.32
N ASN A 4 -11.30 -16.33 0.03
CA ASN A 4 -11.61 -16.81 1.38
C ASN A 4 -10.56 -16.34 2.39
N ASP A 5 -9.27 -16.36 2.01
CA ASP A 5 -8.19 -15.84 2.86
C ASP A 5 -8.38 -14.35 3.17
N VAL A 6 -8.79 -13.56 2.17
CA VAL A 6 -9.08 -12.12 2.35
C VAL A 6 -10.30 -11.91 3.25
N TYR A 7 -11.35 -12.72 3.10
CA TYR A 7 -12.51 -12.68 3.97
C TYR A 7 -12.16 -13.04 5.41
N GLU A 8 -11.39 -14.10 5.65
CA GLU A 8 -10.96 -14.49 6.99
C GLU A 8 -10.20 -13.36 7.69
N ILE A 9 -9.30 -12.69 6.96
CA ILE A 9 -8.50 -11.58 7.51
C ILE A 9 -9.34 -10.34 7.78
N LEU A 10 -10.23 -9.96 6.85
CA LEU A 10 -11.09 -8.78 7.03
C LEU A 10 -12.30 -9.02 7.93
N SER A 11 -12.65 -10.29 8.19
CA SER A 11 -13.68 -10.67 9.15
C SER A 11 -13.20 -10.57 10.61
N ASP A 12 -11.89 -10.51 10.83
CA ASP A 12 -11.35 -10.27 12.16
C ASP A 12 -11.63 -8.83 12.61
N PRO A 13 -12.33 -8.63 13.75
CA PRO A 13 -12.64 -7.28 14.24
C PRO A 13 -11.39 -6.42 14.47
N VAL A 14 -10.29 -7.02 14.95
CA VAL A 14 -9.06 -6.26 15.26
C VAL A 14 -8.40 -5.75 13.97
N GLN A 15 -8.16 -6.63 13.00
CA GLN A 15 -7.61 -6.22 11.70
C GLN A 15 -8.54 -5.24 10.98
N ARG A 16 -9.85 -5.41 11.12
CA ARG A 16 -10.83 -4.50 10.54
C ARG A 16 -10.75 -3.10 11.17
N MET A 17 -10.62 -3.01 12.49
CA MET A 17 -10.45 -1.72 13.17
C MET A 17 -9.18 -1.00 12.71
N VAL A 18 -8.04 -1.72 12.65
CA VAL A 18 -6.77 -1.16 12.16
C VAL A 18 -6.90 -0.68 10.70
N TYR A 19 -7.56 -1.48 9.85
CA TYR A 19 -7.85 -1.09 8.47
C TYR A 19 -8.68 0.19 8.41
N ASP A 20 -9.76 0.26 9.19
CA ASP A 20 -10.66 1.40 9.23
C ASP A 20 -9.97 2.66 9.78
N GLU A 21 -9.04 2.53 10.71
CA GLU A 21 -8.23 3.64 11.20
C GLU A 21 -7.27 4.16 10.13
N ILE A 22 -6.46 3.28 9.52
CA ILE A 22 -5.50 3.65 8.47
C ILE A 22 -6.20 4.27 7.26
N HIS A 23 -7.32 3.70 6.84
CA HIS A 23 -8.03 4.11 5.62
C HIS A 23 -8.97 5.29 5.83
N GLY A 24 -9.08 5.80 7.06
CA GLY A 24 -9.97 6.91 7.36
C GLY A 24 -11.45 6.52 7.25
N TYR A 25 -11.82 5.33 7.71
CA TYR A 25 -13.21 4.93 7.97
C TYR A 25 -13.63 5.11 9.44
N ALA A 26 -12.68 5.15 10.38
CA ALA A 26 -12.95 5.44 11.78
C ALA A 26 -13.14 6.95 12.03
N VAL A 27 -14.01 7.32 12.97
CA VAL A 27 -14.24 8.73 13.35
C VAL A 27 -13.00 9.33 14.04
N THR A 28 -12.21 8.49 14.70
CA THR A 28 -10.97 8.85 15.42
C THR A 28 -9.72 8.72 14.56
N ALA A 29 -9.84 8.42 13.27
CA ALA A 29 -8.70 8.19 12.41
C ALA A 29 -7.85 9.45 12.26
N THR A 30 -6.53 9.29 12.41
CA THR A 30 -5.55 10.36 12.19
C THR A 30 -4.90 10.19 10.81
N ASN A 31 -4.64 11.30 10.13
CA ASN A 31 -4.06 11.28 8.78
C ASN A 31 -2.59 10.83 8.84
N PRO A 32 -2.22 9.67 8.26
CA PRO A 32 -0.84 9.19 8.31
C PRO A 32 0.15 10.10 7.56
N PHE A 33 -0.31 11.00 6.69
CA PHE A 33 0.54 11.94 5.96
C PHE A 33 0.77 13.28 6.69
N LEU A 34 0.12 13.48 7.84
CA LEU A 34 0.30 14.67 8.70
C LEU A 34 0.89 14.30 10.07
N ASP A 35 0.94 13.01 10.38
CA ASP A 35 1.47 12.49 11.63
C ASP A 35 2.85 11.85 11.40
N ASP A 36 3.86 12.37 12.08
CA ASP A 36 5.23 11.84 12.09
C ASP A 36 5.50 10.94 13.31
N SER A 37 4.47 10.58 14.10
CA SER A 37 4.62 9.73 15.30
C SER A 37 5.08 8.30 14.97
N SER A 38 4.71 7.79 13.79
CA SER A 38 4.96 6.42 13.38
C SER A 38 6.37 6.24 12.80
N PRO A 39 7.06 5.13 13.09
CA PRO A 39 8.36 4.86 12.49
C PRO A 39 8.25 4.71 10.97
N LYS A 40 9.26 5.19 10.26
CA LYS A 40 9.39 5.08 8.80
C LYS A 40 10.18 3.81 8.44
N ASP A 41 9.66 2.66 8.87
CA ASP A 41 10.30 1.34 8.74
C ASP A 41 9.91 0.57 7.47
N HIS A 42 9.13 1.18 6.57
CA HIS A 42 8.69 0.60 5.31
C HIS A 42 9.24 1.39 4.12
N VAL A 43 9.26 0.76 2.96
CA VAL A 43 9.77 1.36 1.72
C VAL A 43 8.72 1.34 0.62
N PHE A 44 8.51 2.51 0.04
CA PHE A 44 7.63 2.73 -1.09
C PHE A 44 8.47 3.14 -2.31
N VAL A 45 8.20 2.52 -3.47
CA VAL A 45 8.76 2.94 -4.75
C VAL A 45 7.64 3.54 -5.58
N ASP A 46 7.83 4.78 -6.01
CA ASP A 46 6.96 5.40 -7.00
C ASP A 46 7.28 4.80 -8.38
N GLU A 47 6.53 3.75 -8.74
CA GLU A 47 6.67 3.06 -10.03
C GLU A 47 6.33 3.96 -11.23
N PHE A 48 5.62 5.08 -11.02
CA PHE A 48 5.31 6.03 -12.07
C PHE A 48 6.52 6.92 -12.37
N ALA A 49 7.21 7.40 -11.33
CA ALA A 49 8.42 8.21 -11.47
C ALA A 49 9.68 7.38 -11.80
N CYS A 50 9.72 6.10 -11.39
CA CYS A 50 10.89 5.24 -11.53
C CYS A 50 11.29 5.05 -13.00
N ILE A 51 12.49 5.45 -13.42
CA ILE A 51 12.96 5.30 -14.82
C ILE A 51 13.62 3.94 -15.13
N GLY A 52 13.59 2.98 -14.22
CA GLY A 52 14.15 1.65 -14.49
C GLY A 52 15.67 1.57 -14.60
N CYS A 53 16.41 2.47 -13.91
CA CYS A 53 17.88 2.50 -13.94
C CYS A 53 18.57 1.30 -13.26
N LYS A 54 17.80 0.47 -12.54
CA LYS A 54 18.24 -0.76 -11.84
C LYS A 54 19.24 -0.58 -10.69
N ASN A 55 19.60 0.65 -10.35
CA ASN A 55 20.61 0.90 -9.32
C ASN A 55 20.17 0.37 -7.94
N CYS A 56 18.91 0.59 -7.56
CA CYS A 56 18.36 0.09 -6.30
C CYS A 56 18.42 -1.44 -6.17
N ALA A 57 18.12 -2.18 -7.25
CA ALA A 57 18.18 -3.63 -7.28
C ALA A 57 19.63 -4.16 -7.21
N ASN A 58 20.61 -3.39 -7.70
CA ASN A 58 22.02 -3.74 -7.56
C ASN A 58 22.57 -3.47 -6.14
N VAL A 59 22.14 -2.38 -5.51
CA VAL A 59 22.59 -1.97 -4.17
C VAL A 59 21.93 -2.83 -3.08
N ALA A 60 20.62 -3.06 -3.18
CA ALA A 60 19.84 -3.77 -2.19
C ALA A 60 18.91 -4.80 -2.86
N PRO A 61 19.45 -5.90 -3.40
CA PRO A 61 18.67 -6.95 -4.08
C PRO A 61 17.65 -7.65 -3.16
N ASP A 62 17.90 -7.66 -1.85
CA ASP A 62 16.96 -8.22 -0.87
C ASP A 62 15.70 -7.35 -0.69
N ILE A 63 15.77 -6.07 -1.05
CA ILE A 63 14.70 -5.07 -0.88
C ILE A 63 14.00 -4.82 -2.21
N PHE A 64 14.77 -4.63 -3.29
CA PHE A 64 14.26 -4.19 -4.57
C PHE A 64 14.43 -5.22 -5.68
N GLU A 65 13.41 -5.32 -6.52
CA GLU A 65 13.42 -6.12 -7.74
C GLU A 65 12.96 -5.26 -8.93
N ILE A 66 13.38 -5.61 -10.14
CA ILE A 66 12.93 -4.94 -11.37
C ILE A 66 11.82 -5.77 -12.00
N GLU A 67 10.64 -5.18 -12.14
CA GLU A 67 9.51 -5.79 -12.85
C GLU A 67 9.81 -5.86 -14.35
N GLU A 68 9.76 -7.05 -14.92
CA GLU A 68 10.13 -7.31 -16.32
C GLU A 68 9.15 -6.70 -17.33
N ASP A 69 7.87 -6.61 -16.96
CA ASP A 69 6.80 -6.13 -17.85
C ASP A 69 6.93 -4.62 -18.10
N PHE A 70 7.21 -3.82 -17.06
CA PHE A 70 7.25 -2.35 -17.17
C PHE A 70 8.67 -1.78 -17.07
N GLY A 71 9.65 -2.56 -16.64
CA GLY A 71 11.02 -2.13 -16.39
C GLY A 71 11.18 -1.26 -15.14
N ARG A 72 10.20 -1.27 -14.22
CA ARG A 72 10.17 -0.42 -13.02
C ARG A 72 10.70 -1.17 -11.80
N ALA A 73 11.28 -0.43 -10.86
CA ALA A 73 11.66 -1.01 -9.58
C ALA A 73 10.44 -1.23 -8.68
N ARG A 74 10.47 -2.30 -7.88
CA ARG A 74 9.48 -2.63 -6.85
C ARG A 74 10.17 -2.99 -5.55
N ALA A 75 9.54 -2.64 -4.43
CA ALA A 75 9.97 -3.08 -3.11
C ALA A 75 9.31 -4.44 -2.77
N CYS A 76 10.08 -5.52 -2.83
CA CYS A 76 9.63 -6.88 -2.53
C CYS A 76 9.70 -7.19 -1.04
N ASN A 77 10.70 -6.62 -0.35
CA ASN A 77 10.82 -6.68 1.10
C ASN A 77 10.73 -5.27 1.70
N GLN A 78 9.89 -5.13 2.71
CA GLN A 78 9.67 -3.86 3.41
C GLN A 78 10.70 -3.63 4.53
N ARG A 79 11.31 -4.70 5.04
CA ARG A 79 12.24 -4.70 6.17
C ARG A 79 13.53 -5.39 5.77
N GLY A 80 14.44 -4.61 5.19
CA GLY A 80 15.79 -5.05 4.82
C GLY A 80 16.87 -4.36 5.66
N ASN A 81 18.12 -4.46 5.21
CA ASN A 81 19.23 -3.75 5.84
C ASN A 81 19.04 -2.22 5.67
N PRO A 82 18.97 -1.45 6.77
CA PRO A 82 18.73 0.00 6.70
C PRO A 82 19.85 0.76 6.00
N ASP A 83 21.11 0.30 6.08
CA ASP A 83 22.24 0.96 5.45
C ASP A 83 22.17 0.83 3.93
N LEU A 84 21.84 -0.38 3.44
CA LEU A 84 21.66 -0.64 2.00
C LEU A 84 20.41 0.06 1.47
N LEU A 85 19.35 0.15 2.27
CA LEU A 85 18.15 0.92 1.92
C LEU A 85 18.50 2.40 1.75
N GLN A 86 19.20 2.98 2.71
CA GLN A 86 19.60 4.39 2.66
C GLN A 86 20.49 4.67 1.44
N GLN A 87 21.45 3.78 1.15
CA GLN A 87 22.28 3.89 -0.04
C GLN A 87 21.45 3.79 -1.34
N ALA A 88 20.47 2.89 -1.40
CA ALA A 88 19.61 2.77 -2.58
C ALA A 88 18.74 4.03 -2.78
N VAL A 89 18.27 4.65 -1.70
CA VAL A 89 17.53 5.92 -1.74
C VAL A 89 18.40 7.04 -2.29
N GLU A 90 19.59 7.24 -1.72
CA GLU A 90 20.51 8.34 -2.09
C GLU A 90 21.06 8.23 -3.52
N THR A 91 21.13 7.02 -4.05
CA THR A 91 21.69 6.76 -5.38
C THR A 91 20.63 6.71 -6.48
N CYS A 92 19.37 7.00 -6.17
CA CYS A 92 18.28 7.02 -7.16
C CYS A 92 18.32 8.32 -7.98
N PRO A 93 18.50 8.28 -9.31
CA PRO A 93 18.67 9.49 -10.12
C PRO A 93 17.40 10.35 -10.27
N VAL A 94 16.24 9.83 -9.84
CA VAL A 94 14.93 10.49 -9.95
C VAL A 94 14.18 10.52 -8.62
N ASP A 95 14.86 10.21 -7.51
CA ASP A 95 14.31 10.26 -6.14
C ASP A 95 12.95 9.55 -5.96
N CYS A 96 12.73 8.44 -6.67
CA CYS A 96 11.45 7.72 -6.66
C CYS A 96 11.31 6.70 -5.52
N ILE A 97 12.20 6.71 -4.52
CA ILE A 97 12.22 5.73 -3.41
C ILE A 97 12.01 6.49 -2.11
N TYR A 98 11.00 6.08 -1.33
CA TYR A 98 10.56 6.78 -0.13
C TYR A 98 10.51 5.83 1.07
N GLN A 99 11.10 6.26 2.19
CA GLN A 99 10.87 5.63 3.49
C GLN A 99 9.55 6.12 4.05
N THR A 100 8.65 5.19 4.39
CA THR A 100 7.26 5.47 4.75
C THR A 100 6.86 4.67 5.99
N SER A 101 5.79 5.08 6.66
CA SER A 101 5.17 4.24 7.69
C SER A 101 4.30 3.15 7.06
N ALA A 102 4.02 2.08 7.81
CA ALA A 102 3.12 1.02 7.35
C ALA A 102 1.74 1.55 6.88
N ALA A 103 1.22 2.57 7.57
CA ALA A 103 -0.05 3.20 7.24
C ALA A 103 0.03 4.01 5.93
N GLN A 104 1.09 4.80 5.74
CA GLN A 104 1.34 5.54 4.50
C GLN A 104 1.51 4.59 3.31
N LEU A 105 2.29 3.51 3.47
CA LEU A 105 2.51 2.51 2.43
C LEU A 105 1.19 1.93 1.92
N SER A 106 0.29 1.53 2.83
CA SER A 106 -1.01 0.97 2.46
C SER A 106 -1.85 1.95 1.60
N LEU A 107 -1.77 3.25 1.88
CA LEU A 107 -2.51 4.28 1.14
C LEU A 107 -1.87 4.57 -0.22
N LEU A 108 -0.55 4.63 -0.27
CA LEU A 108 0.22 4.87 -1.50
C LEU A 108 0.05 3.70 -2.48
N GLU A 109 0.11 2.46 -2.01
CA GLU A 109 -0.10 1.27 -2.85
C GLU A 109 -1.54 1.19 -3.39
N ASP A 110 -2.56 1.62 -2.65
CA ASP A 110 -3.94 1.69 -3.15
C ASP A 110 -4.11 2.74 -4.26
N GLU A 111 -3.38 3.86 -4.19
CA GLU A 111 -3.37 4.84 -5.27
C GLU A 111 -2.57 4.37 -6.47
N MET A 112 -1.37 3.80 -6.27
CA MET A 112 -0.55 3.24 -7.36
C MET A 112 -1.28 2.18 -8.16
N ARG A 113 -2.11 1.37 -7.50
CA ARG A 113 -2.96 0.39 -8.16
C ARG A 113 -3.93 1.01 -9.19
N ARG A 114 -4.26 2.29 -9.08
CA ARG A 114 -5.26 2.98 -9.92
C ARG A 114 -4.63 3.85 -11.01
N VAL A 115 -3.33 4.09 -10.92
CA VAL A 115 -2.57 4.84 -11.90
C VAL A 115 -2.18 3.89 -13.02
N GLU A 116 -2.53 4.21 -14.28
CA GLU A 116 -2.07 3.43 -15.43
C GLU A 116 -0.57 3.61 -15.60
N ARG A 117 0.16 2.50 -15.54
CA ARG A 117 1.62 2.52 -15.71
C ARG A 117 1.97 2.46 -17.18
N VAL A 118 2.88 3.33 -17.60
CA VAL A 118 3.47 3.29 -18.94
C VAL A 118 4.80 2.54 -18.84
N ASN A 119 5.11 1.68 -19.80
CA ASN A 119 6.42 1.02 -19.87
C ASN A 119 7.53 2.09 -19.97
N VAL A 120 8.66 1.90 -19.29
CA VAL A 120 9.81 2.82 -19.32
C VAL A 120 10.19 3.18 -20.76
N ALA A 121 10.21 2.21 -21.66
CA ALA A 121 10.60 2.40 -23.06
C ALA A 121 9.68 3.38 -23.81
N LEU A 122 8.43 3.53 -23.37
CA LEU A 122 7.45 4.45 -23.98
C LEU A 122 7.45 5.85 -23.34
N MET A 123 8.17 6.07 -22.24
CA MET A 123 8.25 7.41 -21.62
C MET A 123 8.88 8.45 -22.55
N LEU A 124 9.88 8.04 -23.34
CA LEU A 124 10.55 8.92 -24.31
C LEU A 124 9.60 9.41 -25.42
N SER A 125 8.46 8.74 -25.63
CA SER A 125 7.43 9.13 -26.60
C SER A 125 6.43 10.15 -26.04
N GLY A 126 6.66 10.70 -24.83
CA GLY A 126 5.75 11.64 -24.17
C GLY A 126 4.49 10.98 -23.57
N MET A 127 4.38 9.65 -23.67
CA MET A 127 3.33 8.88 -23.01
C MET A 127 3.71 8.70 -21.53
N GLY A 128 2.83 9.13 -20.62
CA GLY A 128 3.09 9.08 -19.18
C GLY A 128 3.77 10.33 -18.61
N SER A 129 3.87 11.44 -19.36
CA SER A 129 4.43 12.71 -18.88
C SER A 129 3.49 13.56 -18.01
N GLY A 130 2.33 13.03 -17.60
CA GLY A 130 1.50 13.72 -16.60
C GLY A 130 2.17 13.62 -15.24
N ALA A 131 2.44 14.73 -14.56
CA ALA A 131 2.99 14.71 -13.20
C ALA A 131 1.96 14.16 -12.21
N VAL A 132 1.88 12.83 -12.10
CA VAL A 132 1.06 12.12 -11.12
C VAL A 132 1.83 12.10 -9.81
N ASP A 133 1.40 12.94 -8.87
CA ASP A 133 1.90 12.92 -7.50
C ASP A 133 1.03 11.98 -6.66
N VAL A 134 1.57 10.78 -6.41
CA VAL A 134 0.91 9.69 -5.68
C VAL A 134 0.62 10.09 -4.23
N PHE A 135 1.52 10.84 -3.59
CA PHE A 135 1.36 11.30 -2.21
C PHE A 135 0.20 12.29 -2.09
N ARG A 136 0.12 13.26 -3.00
CA ARG A 136 -0.98 14.21 -3.05
C ARG A 136 -2.32 13.51 -3.32
N MET A 137 -2.33 12.53 -4.22
CA MET A 137 -3.53 11.74 -4.51
C MET A 137 -4.01 10.96 -3.27
N ALA A 138 -3.10 10.25 -2.60
CA ALA A 138 -3.40 9.45 -1.42
C ALA A 138 -3.93 10.33 -0.27
N ARG A 139 -3.28 11.48 -0.03
CA ARG A 139 -3.73 12.47 0.96
C ARG A 139 -5.13 12.98 0.65
N SER A 140 -5.37 13.47 -0.56
CA SER A 140 -6.69 14.02 -0.95
C SER A 140 -7.80 12.99 -0.83
N ARG A 141 -7.52 11.73 -1.20
CA ARG A 141 -8.47 10.62 -1.09
C ARG A 141 -8.79 10.25 0.35
N TRP A 142 -7.78 10.26 1.22
CA TRP A 142 -7.97 10.00 2.64
C TRP A 142 -8.83 11.10 3.28
N GLU A 143 -8.53 12.38 3.00
CA GLU A 143 -9.30 13.53 3.51
C GLU A 143 -10.77 13.49 3.06
N LYS A 144 -11.02 13.17 1.80
CA LYS A 144 -12.39 13.00 1.26
C LYS A 144 -13.15 11.87 1.95
N ARG A 145 -12.47 10.75 2.24
CA ARG A 145 -13.06 9.62 2.98
C ARG A 145 -13.45 10.04 4.39
N GLN A 146 -12.54 10.69 5.11
CA GLN A 146 -12.80 11.18 6.46
C GLN A 146 -13.91 12.22 6.52
N ALA A 147 -13.93 13.19 5.61
CA ALA A 147 -15.01 14.16 5.53
C ALA A 147 -16.38 13.49 5.38
N LYS A 148 -16.47 12.41 4.58
CA LYS A 148 -17.71 11.63 4.44
C LYS A 148 -18.10 10.93 5.74
N VAL A 149 -17.15 10.31 6.44
CA VAL A 149 -17.39 9.63 7.73
C VAL A 149 -17.85 10.62 8.79
N LEU A 150 -17.16 11.75 8.94
CA LEU A 150 -17.51 12.80 9.91
C LEU A 150 -18.87 13.42 9.60
N ASN A 151 -19.18 13.66 8.32
CA ASN A 151 -20.51 14.15 7.91
C ASN A 151 -21.60 13.13 8.25
N GLN A 152 -21.39 11.84 8.01
CA GLN A 152 -22.35 10.79 8.37
C GLN A 152 -22.54 10.68 9.89
N ALA A 153 -21.45 10.74 10.67
CA ALA A 153 -21.51 10.76 12.14
C ALA A 153 -22.29 11.98 12.65
N ARG A 154 -22.01 13.16 12.09
CA ARG A 154 -22.73 14.40 12.41
C ARG A 154 -24.23 14.30 12.08
N SER A 155 -24.59 13.78 10.91
CA SER A 155 -25.99 13.56 10.54
C SER A 155 -26.70 12.57 11.47
N ARG A 156 -26.02 11.49 11.89
CA ARG A 156 -26.55 10.52 12.86
C ARG A 156 -26.77 11.15 14.24
N MET A 157 -25.83 11.96 14.72
CA MET A 157 -25.96 12.70 15.99
C MET A 157 -27.10 13.73 15.93
N MET A 158 -27.26 14.44 14.81
CA MET A 158 -28.38 15.37 14.62
C MET A 158 -29.74 14.65 14.63
N LYS A 159 -29.84 13.48 13.98
CA LYS A 159 -31.07 12.67 13.97
C LYS A 159 -31.43 12.16 15.38
N ARG A 160 -30.45 11.63 16.12
CA ARG A 160 -30.61 11.20 17.52
C ARG A 160 -30.96 12.35 18.48
N LYS A 161 -30.61 13.59 18.17
CA LYS A 161 -31.06 14.75 18.98
C LYS A 161 -32.51 15.14 18.66
N SER A 162 -33.01 14.78 17.49
CA SER A 162 -34.40 15.03 17.08
C SER A 162 -35.36 13.91 17.49
N THR A 163 -34.86 12.69 17.72
CA THR A 163 -35.63 11.53 18.20
C THR A 163 -35.03 11.07 19.53
N ASP A 164 -35.77 11.12 20.65
CA ASP A 164 -35.37 10.54 21.95
C ASP A 164 -35.34 8.99 21.87
N GLU A 165 -34.57 8.43 20.94
CA GLU A 165 -34.44 6.98 20.71
C GLU A 165 -33.23 6.43 21.47
N GLU A 166 -33.48 5.41 22.31
CA GLU A 166 -32.42 4.65 22.98
C GLU A 166 -31.43 4.03 21.96
N PRO A 167 -30.14 3.90 22.33
CA PRO A 167 -29.13 3.32 21.45
C PRO A 167 -29.50 1.89 21.04
N SER A 168 -29.43 1.59 19.74
CA SER A 168 -29.85 0.29 19.22
C SER A 168 -28.90 -0.82 19.68
N TYR A 169 -29.43 -2.03 19.88
CA TYR A 169 -28.66 -3.23 20.19
C TYR A 169 -27.46 -3.45 19.24
N TRP A 170 -27.58 -3.05 17.98
CA TRP A 170 -26.54 -3.15 16.95
C TRP A 170 -25.41 -2.12 17.08
N ASP A 171 -25.65 -0.99 17.76
CA ASP A 171 -24.61 0.02 18.01
C ASP A 171 -23.56 -0.48 19.03
N ASN A 172 -23.95 -1.42 19.89
CA ASN A 172 -23.11 -1.96 20.97
C ASN A 172 -22.45 -3.30 20.63
N LEU A 173 -22.67 -3.85 19.43
CA LEU A 173 -22.19 -5.20 19.08
C LEU A 173 -20.66 -5.29 19.02
N TRP A 174 -19.99 -4.17 18.73
CA TRP A 174 -18.53 -4.07 18.66
C TRP A 174 -17.90 -3.41 19.89
N GLY A 175 -18.71 -2.97 20.86
CA GLY A 175 -18.27 -2.22 22.05
C GLY A 175 -17.93 -3.09 23.27
N LYS A 176 -18.06 -4.41 23.18
CA LYS A 176 -17.50 -5.30 24.20
C LYS A 176 -16.06 -5.59 23.82
N ASP A 177 -15.15 -4.83 24.40
CA ASP A 177 -13.73 -5.15 24.48
C ASP A 177 -13.60 -6.58 24.99
N ASN A 178 -13.47 -7.52 24.06
CA ASN A 178 -13.06 -8.86 24.38
C ASN A 178 -11.57 -8.74 24.67
N GLN A 179 -11.23 -8.50 25.94
CA GLN A 179 -9.88 -8.62 26.49
C GLN A 179 -9.42 -10.06 26.35
N TYR A 180 -9.12 -10.46 25.12
CA TYR A 180 -8.45 -11.69 24.81
C TYR A 180 -6.97 -11.33 24.71
N GLN A 181 -6.26 -11.47 25.84
CA GLN A 181 -4.80 -11.30 25.89
C GLN A 181 -4.17 -12.37 25.01
N LYS A 182 -3.83 -12.01 23.77
CA LYS A 182 -3.05 -12.87 22.87
C LYS A 182 -1.58 -12.78 23.24
N SER A 183 -0.88 -13.90 23.08
CA SER A 183 0.59 -13.88 23.12
C SER A 183 1.13 -12.98 22.01
N GLU A 184 2.27 -12.34 22.26
CA GLU A 184 2.94 -11.47 21.27
C GLU A 184 3.22 -12.22 19.95
N GLU A 185 3.51 -13.52 20.05
CA GLU A 185 3.74 -14.42 18.92
C GLU A 185 2.50 -14.56 18.02
N GLU A 186 1.30 -14.75 18.60
CA GLU A 186 0.05 -14.85 17.83
C GLU A 186 -0.28 -13.53 17.12
N VAL A 187 0.02 -12.40 17.77
CA VAL A 187 -0.17 -11.06 17.20
C VAL A 187 0.76 -10.88 16.00
N GLN A 188 2.02 -11.28 16.14
CA GLN A 188 3.02 -11.18 15.08
C GLN A 188 2.70 -12.10 13.89
N GLU A 189 2.31 -13.36 14.14
CA GLU A 189 1.90 -14.30 13.09
C GLU A 189 0.68 -13.77 12.33
N ARG A 190 -0.31 -13.24 13.04
CA ARG A 190 -1.50 -12.62 12.44
C ARG A 190 -1.14 -11.42 11.57
N ALA A 191 -0.27 -10.53 12.07
CA ALA A 191 0.20 -9.37 11.31
C ALA A 191 0.95 -9.80 10.04
N GLN A 192 1.79 -10.83 10.12
CA GLN A 192 2.49 -11.39 8.96
C GLN A 192 1.52 -11.99 7.94
N ARG A 193 0.51 -12.74 8.39
CA ARG A 193 -0.53 -13.33 7.54
C ARG A 193 -1.35 -12.23 6.85
N ALA A 194 -1.75 -11.20 7.58
CA ALA A 194 -2.46 -10.03 7.05
C ALA A 194 -1.63 -9.29 5.99
N ALA A 195 -0.35 -9.03 6.28
CA ALA A 195 0.57 -8.39 5.34
C ALA A 195 0.77 -9.23 4.06
N ALA A 196 0.90 -10.55 4.19
CA ALA A 196 1.04 -11.46 3.06
C ALA A 196 -0.22 -11.49 2.18
N ALA A 197 -1.41 -11.51 2.79
CA ALA A 197 -2.67 -11.46 2.04
C ALA A 197 -2.89 -10.09 1.39
N ALA A 198 -2.53 -9.00 2.05
CA ALA A 198 -2.58 -7.66 1.48
C ALA A 198 -1.67 -7.57 0.24
N ARG A 199 -0.44 -8.12 0.28
CA ARG A 199 0.44 -8.22 -0.89
C ARG A 199 -0.22 -9.00 -2.03
N ARG A 200 -0.79 -10.18 -1.74
CA ARG A 200 -1.50 -11.00 -2.75
C ARG A 200 -2.71 -10.27 -3.33
N TRP A 201 -3.48 -9.53 -2.52
CA TRP A 201 -4.61 -8.71 -2.97
C TRP A 201 -4.18 -7.57 -3.87
N ARG A 202 -3.06 -6.92 -3.55
CA ARG A 202 -2.49 -5.89 -4.40
C ARG A 202 -2.12 -6.47 -5.77
N GLU A 203 -1.43 -7.62 -5.79
CA GLU A 203 -1.03 -8.25 -7.05
C GLU A 203 -2.21 -8.75 -7.89
N TYR A 204 -3.15 -9.46 -7.26
CA TYR A 204 -4.39 -9.88 -7.91
C TYR A 204 -5.19 -8.67 -8.39
N SER A 205 -5.26 -7.65 -7.53
CA SER A 205 -6.01 -6.42 -7.73
C SER A 205 -5.63 -5.66 -9.01
N ARG A 206 -4.35 -5.74 -9.34
CA ARG A 206 -3.72 -5.07 -10.47
C ARG A 206 -3.92 -5.78 -11.81
N ARG A 207 -4.23 -7.09 -11.80
CA ARG A 207 -4.49 -7.87 -13.02
C ARG A 207 -5.72 -7.35 -13.76
N GLY A 208 -5.51 -6.44 -14.70
CA GLY A 208 -6.55 -5.84 -15.56
C GLY A 208 -6.62 -4.31 -15.55
N VAL A 209 -5.89 -3.63 -14.66
CA VAL A 209 -5.77 -2.15 -14.70
C VAL A 209 -4.73 -1.75 -15.74
N ASP A 210 -3.61 -2.46 -15.78
CA ASP A 210 -2.56 -2.18 -16.76
C ASP A 210 -2.86 -2.89 -18.10
N LYS A 211 -2.68 -2.17 -19.21
CA LYS A 211 -2.56 -2.81 -20.51
C LYS A 211 -1.28 -3.64 -20.50
N ARG A 212 -1.37 -4.92 -20.85
CA ARG A 212 -0.17 -5.76 -20.98
C ARG A 212 0.78 -5.12 -21.99
N PRO A 213 2.04 -4.88 -21.62
CA PRO A 213 3.05 -4.41 -22.55
C PRO A 213 3.15 -5.38 -23.73
N THR A 214 3.18 -4.86 -24.95
CA THR A 214 3.39 -5.66 -26.16
C THR A 214 4.84 -6.15 -26.27
N PHE A 215 5.76 -5.52 -25.55
CA PHE A 215 7.18 -5.86 -25.51
C PHE A 215 7.63 -6.07 -24.06
N LYS A 216 8.15 -7.27 -23.78
CA LYS A 216 8.76 -7.62 -22.49
C LYS A 216 10.27 -7.37 -22.58
N LEU A 217 10.90 -7.02 -21.46
CA LEU A 217 12.36 -7.04 -21.39
C LEU A 217 12.86 -8.48 -21.59
N PRO A 218 14.02 -8.69 -22.25
CA PRO A 218 14.58 -10.02 -22.41
C PRO A 218 14.95 -10.60 -21.05
N ASP A 219 14.48 -11.83 -20.78
CA ASP A 219 14.75 -12.55 -19.53
C ASP A 219 16.26 -12.69 -19.31
N SER A 220 16.70 -12.46 -18.07
CA SER A 220 18.11 -12.58 -17.67
C SER A 220 18.65 -14.02 -17.69
N SER A 221 17.84 -15.02 -18.07
CA SER A 221 18.16 -16.45 -18.01
C SER A 221 18.60 -17.09 -19.34
N SER A 222 19.26 -16.36 -20.23
CA SER A 222 19.86 -16.94 -21.46
C SER A 222 21.36 -16.71 -21.59
N SER A 223 22.10 -16.85 -20.48
CA SER A 223 23.56 -17.04 -20.50
C SER A 223 23.90 -18.52 -20.27
N SER A 224 23.56 -19.39 -21.22
CA SER A 224 24.25 -20.68 -21.30
C SER A 224 24.36 -21.22 -22.72
N ARG A 225 25.60 -21.61 -23.05
CA ARG A 225 26.10 -22.35 -24.21
C ARG A 225 26.38 -21.53 -25.46
N GLY A 226 27.57 -20.93 -25.46
CA GLY A 226 28.36 -20.92 -26.68
C GLY A 226 28.74 -22.37 -27.00
N ASP A 227 28.41 -22.80 -28.20
CA ASP A 227 29.01 -23.98 -28.82
C ASP A 227 30.03 -23.48 -29.86
N ASN A 228 31.20 -24.13 -29.82
CA ASN A 228 32.39 -23.93 -30.65
C ASN A 228 32.12 -23.93 -32.16
#